data_AF-A0A7C5L7X2-F1
#
_entry.id   AF-A0A7C5L7X2-F1
#
_cell.length_a   1.000
_cell.length_b   1.000
_cell.length_c   1.000
_cell.angle_alpha   90.00
_cell.angle_beta   90.00
_cell.angle_gamma   90.00
#
_symmetry.space_group_name_H-M   'P 1'
#
loop_
_entity.id
_entity.type
_entity.pdbx_description
1 polymer ?
#
loop_
_entity_poly.entity_id
_entity_poly.type
_entity_poly.pdbx_seq_one_letter_code
_entity_poly.pdbx_strand_id
1 'polypeptide(L)' 'ADSMVTNFHLPKSSLFIMVSAFAGKELLRHAYDVAIKEEYRFFSYGDAMLII' A
#
# COMPACT_ATOMS: atom_id res chain seq x y z
N ALA A 1 3.15 -7.04 -15.46
CA ALA A 1 2.32 -5.85 -15.23
C ALA A 1 3.24 -4.79 -14.68
N ASP A 2 3.26 -3.62 -15.30
CA ASP A 2 4.25 -2.59 -15.02
C ASP A 2 3.78 -1.61 -13.93
N SER A 3 2.49 -1.61 -13.60
CA SER A 3 1.89 -0.74 -12.58
C SER A 3 0.69 -1.38 -11.88
N MET A 4 0.34 -0.90 -10.68
CA MET A 4 -0.79 -1.39 -9.88
C MET A 4 -1.52 -0.25 -9.18
N VAL A 5 -2.86 -0.26 -9.22
CA VAL A 5 -3.72 0.58 -8.37
C VAL A 5 -4.36 -0.28 -7.30
N THR A 6 -4.27 0.14 -6.04
CA THR A 6 -4.80 -0.63 -4.91
C THR A 6 -5.03 0.26 -3.69
N ASN A 7 -5.75 -0.23 -2.68
CA ASN A 7 -5.95 0.50 -1.42
C ASN A 7 -4.76 0.33 -0.46
N PHE A 8 -4.75 1.06 0.65
CA PHE A 8 -3.88 0.75 1.79
C PHE A 8 -4.44 -0.43 2.59
N HIS A 9 -3.70 -1.53 2.62
CA HIS A 9 -4.10 -2.80 3.23
C HIS A 9 -3.52 -2.95 4.62
N LEU A 10 -4.27 -3.60 5.51
CA LEU A 10 -3.77 -3.89 6.86
C LEU A 10 -2.60 -4.89 6.82
N PRO A 11 -1.63 -4.75 7.75
CA PRO A 11 -0.56 -5.74 7.90
C PRO A 11 -1.12 -7.15 8.08
N LYS A 12 -0.43 -8.15 7.52
CA LYS A 12 -0.80 -9.58 7.57
C LYS A 12 -2.04 -9.99 6.76
N SER A 13 -2.55 -9.13 5.88
CA SER A 13 -3.55 -9.53 4.87
C SER A 13 -2.88 -10.15 3.63
N SER A 14 -3.61 -11.00 2.90
CA SER A 14 -3.14 -11.55 1.62
C SER A 14 -2.86 -10.45 0.58
N LEU A 15 -3.66 -9.39 0.57
CA LEU A 15 -3.46 -8.23 -0.30
C LEU A 15 -2.19 -7.46 0.06
N PHE A 16 -1.90 -7.30 1.36
CA PHE A 16 -0.63 -6.70 1.79
C PHE A 16 0.58 -7.52 1.32
N ILE A 17 0.50 -8.85 1.37
CA ILE A 17 1.56 -9.73 0.84
C ILE A 17 1.72 -9.54 -0.67
N MET A 18 0.62 -9.51 -1.43
CA MET A 18 0.64 -9.30 -2.88
C MET A 18 1.30 -7.96 -3.26
N VAL A 19 0.90 -6.88 -2.60
CA VAL A 19 1.47 -5.55 -2.84
C VAL A 19 2.94 -5.48 -2.41
N SER A 20 3.33 -6.16 -1.33
CA SER A 20 4.73 -6.26 -0.90
C SER A 20 5.60 -6.98 -1.93
N ALA A 21 5.07 -8.03 -2.57
CA ALA A 21 5.77 -8.76 -3.62
C ALA A 21 5.88 -7.94 -4.92
N PHE A 22 4.91 -7.06 -5.21
CA PHE A 22 4.90 -6.20 -6.38
C PHE A 22 5.83 -4.98 -6.24
N ALA A 23 5.70 -4.22 -5.16
CA ALA A 23 6.40 -2.94 -4.96
C ALA A 23 7.76 -3.07 -4.25
N GLY A 24 8.04 -4.21 -3.63
CA GLY A 24 9.18 -4.39 -2.74
C GLY A 24 8.95 -3.80 -1.34
N LYS A 25 9.65 -4.36 -0.35
CA LYS A 25 9.40 -4.08 1.07
C LYS A 25 9.80 -2.66 1.50
N GLU A 26 10.90 -2.13 0.98
CA GLU A 26 11.43 -0.82 1.40
C GLU A 26 10.55 0.33 0.91
N LEU A 27 10.18 0.31 -0.38
CA LEU A 27 9.28 1.29 -0.98
C LEU A 27 7.92 1.26 -0.28
N LEU A 28 7.36 0.06 -0.06
CA LEU A 28 6.08 -0.08 0.61
C LEU A 28 6.13 0.42 2.07
N ARG A 29 7.22 0.15 2.81
CA ARG A 29 7.37 0.66 4.17
C ARG A 29 7.37 2.18 4.18
N HIS A 30 8.18 2.80 3.31
CA HIS A 30 8.24 4.25 3.22
C HIS A 30 6.88 4.87 2.85
N ALA A 31 6.16 4.29 1.90
CA ALA A 31 4.83 4.75 1.50
C ALA A 31 3.82 4.67 2.67
N TYR A 32 3.86 3.60 3.46
CA TYR A 32 2.98 3.46 4.63
C TYR A 32 3.34 4.44 5.75
N ASP A 33 4.64 4.68 6.01
CA ASP A 33 5.08 5.66 6.99
C ASP A 33 4.59 7.07 6.63
N VAL A 34 4.66 7.44 5.35
CA VAL A 34 4.14 8.71 4.83
C VAL A 34 2.61 8.76 4.93
N ALA A 35 1.90 7.71 4.51
CA ALA A 35 0.44 7.64 4.59
C ALA A 35 -0.08 7.77 6.02
N ILE A 36 0.61 7.19 7.01
CA ILE A 36 0.27 7.33 8.43
C ILE A 36 0.51 8.77 8.89
N LYS A 37 1.67 9.35 8.56
CA LYS A 37 2.03 10.72 8.94
C LYS A 37 1.05 11.76 8.38
N GLU A 38 0.59 11.55 7.16
CA GLU A 38 -0.33 12.45 6.45
C GLU A 38 -1.81 12.07 6.65
N GLU A 39 -2.11 11.19 7.62
CA GLU A 39 -3.47 10.80 8.03
C GLU A 39 -4.36 10.24 6.90
N TYR A 40 -3.76 9.47 5.99
CA TYR A 40 -4.50 8.76 4.94
C TYR A 40 -5.49 7.77 5.57
N ARG A 41 -6.60 7.56 4.89
CA ARG A 41 -7.62 6.57 5.28
C ARG A 41 -7.23 5.21 4.71
N PHE A 42 -7.25 4.19 5.56
CA PHE A 42 -6.87 2.82 5.18
C PHE A 42 -8.12 1.99 4.85
N PHE A 43 -7.90 0.79 4.29
CA PHE A 43 -8.91 -0.25 4.04
C PHE A 43 -9.83 0.02 2.84
N SER A 44 -10.97 -0.68 2.78
CA SER A 44 -11.82 -0.80 1.58
C SER A 44 -12.39 0.53 1.07
N TYR A 45 -12.66 1.48 1.97
CA TYR A 45 -13.24 2.80 1.65
C TYR A 45 -12.26 3.94 1.94
N GLY A 46 -10.99 3.60 2.12
CA GLY A 46 -9.93 4.56 2.33
C GLY A 46 -9.42 5.17 1.03
N ASP A 47 -8.23 5.73 1.12
CA ASP A 47 -7.52 6.29 -0.01
C ASP A 47 -6.79 5.17 -0.79
N ALA A 48 -6.33 5.51 -1.98
CA ALA A 48 -5.68 4.59 -2.90
C ALA A 48 -4.20 4.91 -3.08
N MET A 49 -3.46 3.90 -3.53
CA MET A 49 -2.07 3.96 -3.91
C MET A 49 -1.93 3.53 -5.38
N LEU A 50 -1.15 4.29 -6.13
CA LEU A 50 -0.69 3.95 -7.47
C LEU A 50 0.80 3.61 -7.40
N ILE A 51 1.16 2.41 -7.84
CA ILE A 51 2.54 1.91 -7.92
C ILE A 51 2.92 1.85 -9.40
N ILE A 52 4.04 2.47 -9.77
CA ILE A 52 4.61 2.59 -11.12
C ILE A 52 6.11 2.37 -11.11
#